data_AF-A0A818GQT0-F1
#
_entry.id   AF-A0A818GQT0-F1
#
_cell.length_a   1.000
_cell.length_b   1.000
_cell.length_c   1.000
_cell.angle_alpha   90.00
_cell.angle_beta   90.00
_cell.angle_gamma   90.00
#
_symmetry.space_group_name_H-M   'P 1'
#
loop_
_entity.id
_entity.type
_entity.pdbx_description
1 polymer ?
#
loop_
_entity_poly.entity_id
_entity_poly.type
_entity_poly.pdbx_seq_one_letter_code
_entity_poly.pdbx_strand_id
1 'polypeptide(L)'
;DGSFDVVLVKSSWRLDFFRFLHHVAKDGRTIDDLSNVERYRATEVIIRPTINRRNRLGNWACDGELITANEVRIRAHSQVLNLFASGIRLDQIKKINEEVSK
;
A
#
# COMPACT_ATOMS: atom_id res chain seq x y z
N ASP A 1 -12.88 -2.93 -0.83
CA ASP A 1 -12.95 -4.27 -1.46
C ASP A 1 -12.06 -5.31 -0.75
N GLY A 2 -11.36 -4.96 0.34
CA GLY A 2 -10.45 -5.91 0.99
C GLY A 2 -9.15 -6.13 0.22
N SER A 3 -8.74 -5.16 -0.60
CA SER A 3 -7.44 -5.15 -1.28
C SER A 3 -6.67 -3.87 -0.98
N PHE A 4 -5.38 -3.88 -1.28
CA PHE A 4 -4.46 -2.75 -1.10
C PHE A 4 -3.54 -2.62 -2.32
N ASP A 5 -2.97 -1.43 -2.47
CA ASP A 5 -1.98 -1.15 -3.51
C ASP A 5 -0.57 -1.41 -2.96
N VAL A 6 0.22 -2.20 -3.68
CA VAL A 6 1.65 -2.37 -3.48
C VAL A 6 2.36 -1.52 -4.53
N VAL A 7 3.14 -0.54 -4.07
CA VAL A 7 3.98 0.29 -4.95
C VAL A 7 5.42 -0.13 -4.76
N LEU A 8 6.02 -0.67 -5.82
CA LEU A 8 7.42 -1.06 -5.87
C LEU A 8 8.23 -0.01 -6.63
N VAL A 9 9.19 0.61 -5.95
CA VAL A 9 10.18 1.50 -6.57
C VAL A 9 11.44 0.69 -6.84
N LYS A 10 11.70 0.42 -8.12
CA LYS A 10 12.90 -0.29 -8.58
C LYS A 10 14.15 0.56 -8.33
N SER A 11 15.26 -0.12 -8.07
CA SER A 11 16.57 0.53 -8.03
C SER A 11 16.84 1.26 -9.35
N SER A 12 17.13 2.55 -9.28
CA SER A 12 17.31 3.42 -10.45
C SER A 12 18.45 4.42 -10.21
N TRP A 13 18.80 5.19 -11.25
CA TRP A 13 19.76 6.27 -11.11
C TRP A 13 19.21 7.36 -10.18
N ARG A 14 20.11 8.10 -9.52
CA ARG A 14 19.72 9.15 -8.57
C ARG A 14 18.75 10.17 -9.16
N LEU A 15 18.91 10.53 -10.44
CA LEU A 15 18.01 11.45 -11.13
C LEU A 15 16.58 10.89 -11.24
N ASP A 16 16.42 9.62 -11.59
CA ASP A 16 15.10 8.97 -11.66
C ASP A 16 14.47 8.86 -10.27
N PHE A 17 15.28 8.59 -9.25
CA PHE A 17 14.82 8.60 -7.86
C PHE A 17 14.40 10.00 -7.40
N PHE A 18 15.14 11.05 -7.75
CA PHE A 18 14.74 12.44 -7.48
C PHE A 18 13.43 12.82 -8.19
N ARG A 19 13.24 12.35 -9.44
CA ARG A 19 11.97 12.52 -10.16
C ARG A 19 10.83 11.85 -9.41
N PHE A 20 11.02 10.62 -8.93
CA PHE A 20 10.04 9.94 -8.07
C PHE A 20 9.70 10.77 -6.83
N LEU A 21 10.71 11.22 -6.07
CA LEU A 21 10.48 12.05 -4.87
C LEU A 21 9.70 13.33 -5.17
N HIS A 22 10.03 14.02 -6.27
CA HIS A 22 9.32 15.21 -6.69
C HIS A 22 7.84 14.93 -7.03
N HIS A 23 7.53 13.80 -7.66
CA HIS A 23 6.15 13.41 -7.98
C HIS A 23 5.34 13.07 -6.71
N VAL A 24 5.97 12.38 -5.76
CA VAL A 24 5.36 12.08 -4.45
C VAL A 24 5.07 13.36 -3.67
N ALA A 25 5.99 14.33 -3.67
CA ALA A 25 5.83 15.59 -2.95
C ALA A 25 4.73 16.49 -3.53
N LYS A 26 4.45 16.39 -4.84
CA LYS A 26 3.47 17.25 -5.50
C LYS A 26 2.05 16.77 -5.29
N ASP A 27 1.72 15.53 -5.69
CA ASP A 27 0.34 14.99 -5.58
C ASP A 27 0.26 13.45 -5.56
N GLY A 28 1.36 12.71 -5.76
CA GLY A 28 1.41 11.23 -5.71
C GLY A 28 0.61 10.47 -6.78
N ARG A 29 -0.35 11.11 -7.47
CA ARG A 29 -1.20 10.50 -8.51
C ARG A 29 -0.48 10.17 -9.81
N THR A 30 0.71 10.73 -10.01
CA THR A 30 1.49 10.63 -11.25
C THR A 30 2.68 9.68 -11.13
N ILE A 31 2.78 8.91 -10.04
CA ILE A 31 3.88 7.96 -9.86
C ILE A 31 3.78 6.76 -10.82
N ASP A 32 2.60 6.48 -11.36
CA ASP A 32 2.35 5.34 -12.25
C ASP A 32 3.01 5.52 -13.63
N ASP A 33 3.33 6.75 -14.02
CA ASP A 33 4.00 7.07 -15.29
C ASP A 33 5.53 6.89 -15.22
N LEU A 34 6.07 6.59 -14.05
CA LEU A 34 7.52 6.47 -13.84
C LEU A 34 8.00 5.06 -14.17
N SER A 35 9.00 4.95 -15.05
CA SER A 35 9.55 3.65 -15.51
C SER A 35 10.18 2.81 -14.39
N ASN A 36 10.61 3.45 -13.30
CA ASN A 36 11.15 2.79 -12.12
C ASN A 36 10.09 2.48 -11.05
N VAL A 37 8.80 2.64 -11.34
CA VAL A 37 7.70 2.35 -10.42
C VAL A 37 6.80 1.27 -11.01
N GLU A 38 6.40 0.31 -10.18
CA GLU A 38 5.42 -0.72 -10.52
C GLU A 38 4.32 -0.72 -9.44
N ARG A 39 3.05 -0.78 -9.86
CA ARG A 39 1.91 -0.88 -8.95
C ARG A 39 1.21 -2.23 -9.11
N TYR A 40 0.91 -2.86 -7.99
CA TYR A 40 0.12 -4.08 -7.93
C TYR A 40 -1.06 -3.89 -7.00
N ARG A 41 -2.20 -4.46 -7.36
CA ARG A 41 -3.36 -4.60 -6.47
C ARG A 41 -3.32 -6.00 -5.87
N ALA A 42 -3.31 -6.11 -4.55
CA ALA A 42 -3.20 -7.39 -3.85
C ALA A 42 -4.16 -7.48 -2.66
N THR A 43 -4.53 -8.69 -2.28
CA THR A 43 -5.25 -8.97 -1.03
C THR A 43 -4.30 -9.50 0.04
N GLU A 44 -3.14 -10.03 -0.36
CA GLU A 44 -2.08 -10.53 0.50
C GLU A 44 -0.72 -10.41 -0.20
N VAL A 45 0.32 -10.02 0.56
CA VAL A 45 1.70 -10.02 0.09
C VAL A 45 2.64 -10.49 1.19
N ILE A 46 3.71 -11.18 0.81
CA ILE A 46 4.81 -11.54 1.69
C ILE A 46 6.09 -10.94 1.12
N ILE A 47 6.78 -10.13 1.93
CA ILE A 47 8.01 -9.44 1.51
C ILE A 47 9.18 -9.99 2.33
N ARG A 48 10.22 -10.43 1.62
CA ARG A 48 11.46 -10.99 2.19
C ARG A 48 12.66 -10.28 1.58
N PRO A 49 13.59 -9.75 2.38
CA PRO A 49 14.87 -9.24 1.88
C PRO A 49 15.65 -10.39 1.21
N THR A 50 16.10 -10.18 -0.03
CA THR A 50 16.84 -11.19 -0.81
C THR A 50 18.33 -11.29 -0.45
N ILE A 51 18.90 -10.25 0.20
CA ILE A 51 20.33 -10.23 0.52
C ILE A 51 20.60 -10.99 1.81
N ASN A 52 21.28 -12.12 1.67
CA ASN A 52 21.74 -13.06 2.69
C ASN A 52 22.87 -12.50 3.59
N ARG A 53 22.72 -11.26 4.09
CA ARG A 53 23.51 -10.77 5.23
C ARG A 53 22.86 -11.39 6.45
N ARG A 54 23.25 -12.63 6.80
CA ARG A 54 22.61 -13.53 7.79
C ARG A 54 22.19 -12.92 9.14
N ASN A 55 22.61 -11.70 9.46
CA ASN A 55 22.29 -10.96 10.68
C ASN A 55 21.68 -9.56 10.47
N ARG A 56 21.31 -9.15 9.25
CA ARG A 56 20.63 -7.85 9.04
C ARG A 56 19.13 -8.06 8.91
N LEU A 57 18.44 -7.74 10.00
CA LEU A 57 16.98 -7.62 10.01
C LEU A 57 16.56 -6.51 9.04
N GLY A 58 15.43 -6.72 8.35
CA GLY A 58 14.75 -5.67 7.59
C GLY A 58 14.09 -4.68 8.53
N ASN A 59 14.04 -3.42 8.13
CA ASN A 59 13.37 -2.34 8.86
C ASN A 59 12.11 -1.94 8.10
N TRP A 60 10.97 -1.96 8.79
CA TRP A 60 9.65 -1.77 8.19
C TRP A 60 8.91 -0.70 8.97
N ALA A 61 8.49 0.37 8.29
CA ALA A 61 7.63 1.38 8.89
C ALA A 61 6.17 0.96 8.74
N CYS A 62 5.42 0.91 9.85
CA CYS A 62 3.98 0.62 9.88
C CYS A 62 3.28 1.71 10.68
N ASP A 63 2.41 2.50 10.05
CA ASP A 63 1.62 3.57 10.69
C ASP A 63 2.42 4.54 11.61
N GLY A 64 3.70 4.76 11.29
CA GLY A 64 4.61 5.62 12.06
C GLY A 64 5.50 4.89 13.05
N GLU A 65 5.28 3.59 13.28
CA GLU A 65 6.13 2.74 14.12
C GLU A 65 7.17 1.99 13.29
N LEU A 66 8.32 1.68 13.90
CA LEU A 66 9.39 0.92 13.26
C LEU A 66 9.40 -0.53 13.77
N ILE A 67 9.20 -1.47 12.85
CA ILE A 67 9.23 -2.91 13.09
C ILE A 67 10.49 -3.50 12.45
N THR A 68 11.24 -4.29 13.20
CA THR A 68 12.47 -4.93 12.73
C THR A 68 12.26 -6.44 12.56
N ALA A 69 12.26 -6.94 11.33
CA ALA A 69 11.96 -8.33 11.00
C ALA A 69 12.59 -8.78 9.67
N ASN A 70 12.82 -10.09 9.52
CA ASN A 70 13.33 -10.68 8.26
C ASN A 70 12.23 -10.96 7.23
N GLU A 71 10.97 -10.81 7.61
CA GLU A 71 9.82 -11.04 6.75
C GLU A 71 8.67 -10.19 7.27
N VAL A 72 7.89 -9.65 6.34
CA VAL A 72 6.59 -9.05 6.66
C VAL A 72 5.53 -9.67 5.78
N ARG A 73 4.44 -10.10 6.41
CA ARG A 73 3.24 -10.61 5.75
C ARG A 73 2.11 -9.64 5.98
N ILE A 74 1.54 -9.13 4.90
CA ILE A 74 0.47 -8.13 4.92
C ILE A 74 -0.75 -8.77 4.26
N ARG A 75 -1.90 -8.66 4.91
CA ARG A 75 -3.17 -9.16 4.41
C ARG A 75 -4.25 -8.11 4.63
N ALA A 76 -4.99 -7.79 3.58
CA ALA A 76 -6.16 -6.95 3.69
C ALA A 76 -7.38 -7.77 4.10
N HIS A 77 -8.19 -7.15 4.95
CA HIS A 77 -9.46 -7.69 5.40
C HIS A 77 -10.55 -6.65 5.09
N SER A 78 -11.68 -7.11 4.57
CA SER A 78 -12.81 -6.24 4.24
C SER A 78 -13.74 -6.10 5.44
N GLN A 79 -14.16 -4.87 5.74
CA GLN A 79 -15.24 -4.57 6.70
C GLN A 79 -15.02 -5.13 8.12
N VAL A 80 -13.77 -5.10 8.61
CA VAL A 80 -13.44 -5.60 9.96
C VAL A 80 -13.98 -4.69 11.06
N LEU A 81 -14.04 -3.38 10.79
CA LEU A 81 -14.37 -2.37 11.79
C LEU A 81 -15.51 -1.48 11.31
N ASN A 82 -16.40 -1.12 12.23
CA ASN A 82 -17.41 -0.10 12.03
C ASN A 82 -16.83 1.25 12.47
N LEU A 83 -16.79 2.20 11.55
CA LEU A 83 -16.29 3.55 11.81
C LEU A 83 -17.43 4.56 11.66
N PHE A 84 -17.47 5.53 12.56
CA PHE A 84 -18.32 6.71 12.39
C PHE A 84 -17.63 7.66 11.41
N ALA A 85 -18.35 8.08 10.37
CA ALA A 85 -17.85 9.02 9.39
C ALA A 85 -18.92 10.08 9.09
N SER A 86 -18.48 11.34 9.06
CA SER A 86 -19.35 12.48 8.75
C SER A 86 -19.50 12.66 7.24
N GLY A 87 -20.65 13.13 6.76
CA GLY A 87 -20.91 13.39 5.33
C GLY A 87 -21.29 12.15 4.51
N ILE A 88 -21.42 10.98 5.15
CA ILE A 88 -21.90 9.77 4.49
C ILE A 88 -23.43 9.71 4.57
N ARG A 89 -24.07 9.79 3.41
CA ARG A 89 -25.52 9.55 3.24
C ARG A 89 -25.81 8.05 3.42
N LEU A 90 -26.25 7.68 4.61
CA LEU A 90 -26.53 6.27 5.01
C LEU A 90 -27.57 5.59 4.10
N ASP A 91 -28.46 6.37 3.48
CA ASP A 91 -29.44 5.93 2.50
C ASP A 91 -28.79 5.36 1.22
N GLN A 92 -27.63 5.87 0.81
CA GLN A 92 -26.90 5.37 -0.36
C GLN A 92 -26.14 4.06 -0.05
N ILE A 93 -25.59 3.94 1.16
CA ILE A 93 -24.87 2.72 1.58
C ILE A 93 -25.82 1.51 1.71
N LYS A 94 -27.03 1.72 2.23
CA LYS A 94 -28.01 0.63 2.34
C LYS A 94 -28.40 0.05 0.97
N LYS A 95 -28.64 0.91 -0.03
CA LYS A 95 -28.93 0.48 -1.40
C LYS A 95 -27.81 -0.35 -2.02
N ILE A 96 -26.56 0.10 -1.85
CA ILE A 96 -25.38 -0.62 -2.38
C ILE A 96 -25.24 -1.99 -1.72
N ASN A 97 -25.43 -2.09 -0.41
CA ASN A 97 -25.32 -3.37 0.29
C ASN A 97 -26.46 -4.34 -0.06
N GLU A 98 -27.67 -3.83 -0.32
CA GLU A 98 -28.82 -4.63 -0.80
C GLU A 98 -28.64 -5.13 -2.24
N GLU A 99 -27.99 -4.35 -3.11
CA GLU A 99 -27.67 -4.76 -4.49
C GLU A 99 -26.53 -5.78 -4.55
N VAL A 100 -25.53 -5.68 -3.67
CA VAL A 100 -24.39 -6.62 -3.60
C VAL A 100 -24.77 -7.97 -2.95
N SER A 101 -25.90 -8.03 -2.23
CA SER A 101 -26.39 -9.25 -1.56
C SER A 101 -27.37 -10.08 -2.41
N LYS A 102 -27.65 -9.67 -3.65
CA LYS A 102 -28.43 -10.43 -4.64
C LYS A 102 -27.51 -11.08 -5.67
#